data_AF-A0A536VVK4-F1
#
_entry.id   AF-A0A536VVK4-F1
#
_cell.length_a   1.000
_cell.length_b   1.000
_cell.length_c   1.000
_cell.angle_alpha   90.00
_cell.angle_beta   90.00
_cell.angle_gamma   90.00
#
_symmetry.space_group_name_H-M   'P 1'
#
loop_
_entity.id
_entity.type
_entity.pdbx_description
1 polymer ?
#
loop_
_entity_poly.entity_id
_entity_poly.type
_entity_poly.pdbx_seq_one_letter_code
_entity_poly.pdbx_strand_id
1 'polypeptide(L)' 'MRSPFDCVLDIKASLGECPVWSVDEQLLYWVDINAPSLNRFDPLTGQNTAWAMPEAIGCFALRADGGFVAALRDGVW' A
#
# COMPACT_ATOMS: atom_id res chain seq x y z
N MET A 1 23.49 -18.38 10.24
CA MET A 1 22.37 -17.86 11.08
C MET A 1 21.19 -17.56 10.18
N ARG A 2 19.95 -17.81 10.62
CA ARG A 2 18.76 -17.33 9.91
C ARG A 2 18.62 -15.82 10.11
N SER A 3 18.08 -15.12 9.12
CA SER A 3 17.67 -13.73 9.25
C SER A 3 16.62 -13.60 10.36
N PRO A 4 16.65 -12.55 11.20
CA PRO A 4 15.56 -12.25 12.13
C PRO A 4 14.34 -11.63 11.41
N PHE A 5 14.42 -11.44 10.10
CA PHE A 5 13.37 -10.88 9.25
C PHE A 5 12.99 -11.85 8.14
N ASP A 6 11.70 -11.95 7.87
CA ASP A 6 11.13 -12.71 6.76
C ASP A 6 10.61 -11.75 5.67
N CYS A 7 10.85 -12.09 4.40
CA CYS A 7 10.19 -11.42 3.29
C CYS A 7 8.79 -11.98 3.13
N VAL A 8 7.79 -11.25 3.62
CA VAL A 8 6.38 -11.69 3.63
C VAL A 8 5.66 -11.42 2.30
N LEU A 9 6.22 -10.54 1.46
CA LEU A 9 5.67 -10.18 0.16
C LEU A 9 6.80 -9.87 -0.82
N ASP A 10 7.21 -10.85 -1.62
CA ASP A 10 8.27 -10.67 -2.65
C ASP A 10 7.70 -10.15 -3.98
N ILE A 11 6.99 -9.02 -3.93
CA ILE A 11 6.19 -8.51 -5.07
C ILE A 11 7.00 -7.77 -6.14
N LYS A 12 8.28 -7.47 -5.87
CA LYS A 12 9.17 -6.73 -6.79
C LYS A 12 8.60 -5.36 -7.22
N ALA A 13 8.01 -4.62 -6.28
CA ALA A 13 7.54 -3.25 -6.51
C ALA A 13 8.65 -2.36 -7.08
N SER A 14 8.29 -1.44 -7.97
CA SER A 14 9.27 -0.50 -8.55
C SER A 14 9.71 0.55 -7.53
N LEU A 15 8.76 1.16 -6.82
CA LEU A 15 9.03 1.99 -5.65
C LEU A 15 7.90 1.84 -4.62
N GLY A 16 8.02 0.82 -3.77
CA GLY A 16 7.08 0.54 -2.68
C GLY A 16 7.28 1.49 -1.51
N GLU A 17 6.23 2.24 -1.15
CA GLU A 17 6.28 3.30 -0.12
C GLU A 17 4.98 3.42 0.68
N CYS A 18 5.01 4.30 1.69
CA CYS A 18 3.86 4.67 2.53
C CYS A 18 3.10 3.48 3.16
N PRO A 19 3.78 2.59 3.92
CA PRO A 19 3.10 1.50 4.61
C PRO A 19 2.17 2.03 5.70
N VAL A 20 0.89 1.67 5.64
CA VAL A 20 -0.13 2.03 6.63
C VAL A 20 -0.90 0.78 7.06
N TRP A 21 -0.87 0.46 8.35
CA TRP A 21 -1.66 -0.64 8.90
C TRP A 21 -3.10 -0.19 9.19
N SER A 22 -4.08 -0.86 8.59
CA SER A 22 -5.48 -0.72 8.98
C SER A 22 -5.75 -1.63 10.18
N VAL A 23 -5.98 -1.03 11.35
CA VAL A 23 -6.33 -1.78 12.57
C VAL A 23 -7.68 -2.49 12.40
N ASP A 24 -8.64 -1.85 11.74
CA ASP A 24 -9.98 -2.41 11.59
C ASP A 24 -10.01 -3.60 10.62
N GLU A 25 -9.25 -3.53 9.52
CA GLU A 25 -9.18 -4.63 8.55
C GLU A 25 -8.11 -5.67 8.87
N GLN A 26 -7.13 -5.35 9.71
CA GLN A 26 -5.90 -6.14 9.91
C GLN A 26 -5.14 -6.37 8.59
N LEU A 27 -5.02 -5.31 7.78
CA LEU A 27 -4.38 -5.32 6.47
C LEU A 27 -3.34 -4.20 6.34
N LEU A 28 -2.29 -4.44 5.56
CA LEU A 28 -1.27 -3.45 5.24
C LEU A 28 -1.60 -2.77 3.91
N TYR A 29 -1.85 -1.47 3.94
CA TYR A 29 -1.94 -0.64 2.74
C TYR A 29 -0.58 -0.03 2.41
N TRP A 30 -0.27 0.13 1.13
CA TRP A 30 0.98 0.72 0.65
C TRP A 30 0.83 1.18 -0.81
N VAL A 31 1.81 1.90 -1.35
CA VAL A 31 1.78 2.36 -2.76
C VAL A 31 2.99 1.89 -3.54
N ASP A 32 2.81 1.65 -4.84
CA ASP A 32 3.92 1.67 -5.80
C ASP A 32 3.86 2.99 -6.58
N ILE A 33 4.82 3.88 -6.32
CA ILE A 33 4.81 5.23 -6.88
C ILE A 33 5.16 5.21 -8.37
N ASN A 34 6.11 4.36 -8.76
CA ASN A 34 6.62 4.28 -10.13
C ASN A 34 5.74 3.39 -11.03
N ALA A 35 5.01 2.44 -10.44
CA ALA A 35 3.90 1.73 -11.08
C ALA A 35 2.57 2.11 -10.38
N PRO A 36 2.00 3.28 -10.70
CA PRO A 36 1.00 3.97 -9.88
C PRO A 36 -0.12 3.05 -9.40
N SER A 37 -0.07 2.66 -8.13
CA SER A 37 -1.06 1.78 -7.53
C SER A 37 -1.18 1.99 -6.02
N LEU A 38 -2.42 1.91 -5.53
CA LEU A 38 -2.70 1.66 -4.12
C LEU A 38 -2.81 0.15 -3.95
N ASN A 39 -2.11 -0.38 -2.96
CA ASN A 39 -2.00 -1.80 -2.71
C ASN A 39 -2.51 -2.13 -1.30
N ARG A 40 -3.05 -3.33 -1.14
CA ARG A 40 -3.50 -3.91 0.12
C ARG A 40 -3.00 -5.33 0.24
N PHE A 41 -2.17 -5.56 1.24
CA PHE A 41 -1.57 -6.84 1.55
C PHE A 41 -2.18 -7.45 2.81
N ASP A 42 -2.59 -8.71 2.70
CA ASP A 42 -3.04 -9.55 3.81
C ASP A 42 -1.90 -10.48 4.26
N PRO A 43 -1.30 -10.25 5.44
CA PRO A 43 -0.20 -11.08 5.93
C PRO A 43 -0.65 -12.49 6.35
N LEU A 44 -1.95 -12.72 6.62
CA LEU A 44 -2.47 -14.04 7.01
C LEU A 44 -2.58 -14.95 5.79
N THR A 45 -3.03 -14.42 4.66
CA THR A 45 -3.24 -15.19 3.42
C THR A 45 -2.10 -15.05 2.41
N GLY A 46 -1.24 -14.05 2.58
CA GLY A 46 -0.19 -13.70 1.62
C GLY A 46 -0.71 -13.02 0.36
N GLN A 47 -2.00 -12.66 0.30
CA GLN A 47 -2.60 -12.03 -0.88
C GLN A 47 -2.33 -10.53 -0.92
N ASN A 48 -2.00 -10.02 -2.11
CA ASN A 48 -1.92 -8.58 -2.38
C ASN A 48 -2.96 -8.20 -3.44
N THR A 49 -3.86 -7.27 -3.10
CA THR A 49 -4.76 -6.61 -4.04
C THR A 49 -4.13 -5.29 -4.47
N ALA A 50 -4.19 -4.97 -5.76
CA ALA A 50 -3.69 -3.71 -6.30
C ALA A 50 -4.79 -2.99 -7.07
N TRP A 51 -4.94 -1.69 -6.83
CA TRP A 51 -5.79 -0.79 -7.60
C TRP A 51 -4.91 0.20 -8.34
N ALA A 52 -4.99 0.20 -9.67
CA ALA A 52 -4.27 1.16 -10.50
C ALA A 52 -4.75 2.59 -10.22
N MET A 53 -3.80 3.50 -10.05
CA MET A 53 -4.08 4.92 -9.88
C MET A 53 -3.87 5.67 -11.21
N PRO A 54 -4.64 6.73 -11.49
CA PRO A 54 -4.55 7.46 -12.75
C PRO A 54 -3.21 8.22 -12.90
N GLU A 55 -2.57 8.56 -11.78
CA GLU A 55 -1.29 9.27 -11.70
C GLU A 55 -0.49 8.74 -10.50
N ALA A 56 0.80 9.09 -10.42
CA ALA A 56 1.65 8.72 -9.31
C ALA A 56 1.04 9.14 -7.96
N ILE A 57 0.77 8.16 -7.09
CA ILE A 57 0.24 8.35 -5.74
C ILE A 57 1.42 8.44 -4.76
N GLY A 58 1.72 9.65 -4.27
CA GLY A 58 2.91 9.90 -3.45
C GLY A 58 2.71 9.51 -1.99
N CYS A 59 1.51 9.72 -1.45
CA CYS A 59 1.12 9.30 -0.11
C CYS A 59 -0.41 9.21 0.02
N PHE A 60 -0.88 8.57 1.08
CA PHE A 60 -2.29 8.48 1.43
C PHE A 60 -2.48 8.35 2.94
N ALA A 61 -3.71 8.52 3.39
CA ALA A 61 -4.16 8.22 4.74
C ALA A 61 -5.52 7.52 4.70
N LEU A 62 -5.74 6.60 5.65
CA LEU A 62 -7.07 6.01 5.89
C LEU A 62 -7.99 7.05 6.53
N ARG A 63 -9.24 7.10 6.07
CA ARG A 63 -10.27 7.94 6.67
C ARG A 63 -10.99 7.19 7.79
N ALA A 64 -11.33 7.90 8.87
CA ALA A 64 -12.03 7.32 10.03
C ALA A 64 -13.40 6.69 9.64
N ASP A 65 -14.12 7.32 8.71
CA ASP A 65 -15.44 6.83 8.23
C ASP A 65 -15.31 5.92 7.00
N GLY A 66 -14.11 5.40 6.73
CA GLY A 66 -13.81 4.57 5.57
C GLY A 66 -13.37 5.35 4.33
N GLY A 67 -12.64 4.65 3.46
CA GLY A 67 -11.98 5.23 2.29
C GLY A 67 -10.65 5.89 2.63
N PHE A 68 -10.18 6.74 1.71
CA PHE A 68 -8.83 7.30 1.74
C PHE A 68 -8.85 8.81 1.50
N VAL A 69 -7.82 9.49 1.99
CA VAL A 69 -7.33 10.74 1.41
C VAL A 69 -6.01 10.41 0.71
N ALA A 70 -5.81 10.84 -0.54
CA ALA A 70 -4.62 10.52 -1.32
C ALA A 70 -4.04 11.76 -2.00
N ALA A 71 -2.71 11.90 -1.95
CA ALA A 71 -1.99 12.89 -2.73
C ALA A 71 -1.45 12.23 -4.00
N LEU A 72 -2.03 12.58 -5.14
CA LEU A 72 -1.56 12.19 -6.47
C LEU A 72 -0.76 13.36 -7.06
N ARG A 73 -0.03 13.09 -8.15
CA ARG A 73 0.74 14.12 -8.87
C ARG A 73 -0.09 15.35 -9.25
N ASP A 74 -1.36 15.16 -9.53
CA ASP A 74 -2.28 16.19 -10.04
C ASP A 74 -3.12 16.86 -8.95
N GLY A 75 -3.14 16.36 -7.71
CA GLY A 75 -3.98 16.91 -6.66
C GLY A 75 -4.10 16.07 -5.39
N VAL A 76 -4.97 16.53 -4.50
CA VAL A 76 -5.37 15.84 -3.28
C VAL A 76 -6.83 15.42 -3.41
N TRP A 77 -7.10 14.16 -3.14
CA TRP A 77 -8.37 13.48 -3.37
C TRP A 77 -8.89 12.84 -2.08
#